data_AF-A0A8D4UVV5-F1
#
_entry.id   AF-A0A8D4UVV5-F1
#
_cell.length_a   1.000
_cell.length_b   1.000
_cell.length_c   1.000
_cell.angle_alpha   90.00
_cell.angle_beta   90.00
_cell.angle_gamma   90.00
#
_symmetry.space_group_name_H-M   'P 1'
#
loop_
_entity.id
_entity.type
_entity.pdbx_description
1 polymer ?
#
loop_
_entity_poly.entity_id
_entity_poly.type
_entity_poly.pdbx_seq_one_letter_code
_entity_poly.pdbx_strand_id
1 'polypeptide(L)'
;MKKGKILLSLSILAALGSFSAPLSWAADVTNPAKKVNTTVEGNVSAGVAENEGDNAVSNILTLDTGADISGNATGGVAVEGAGNALTNTVDVLDTAKVAGAVTGGVSYDGNAKENVVNMAGGTVIRGVTGGRTLGTGEAALNQVTIYGAAIGEETEQFGAVFGGVSAKGMANNNVVKIVGSTTTYENVMGGYAWESSASGKQVFLTGTNTIGTSVFGGDGETGASNNELSIQDNSTIGEKDNEDTGYAIGGFTHTGTALSNKVKVEGGTMNYAVGGLSDQDGSKVESNELTITGGTIYMEAAGGLIDGKVEYEANGGTRVETEGATKNIVTMNGGEVRNLSGGRVNYYATGDAIANEVYVSDEVQIDYLVRGGSTYYGNANNNIVEMTGGTAGMGVEGGESGADLLIQTNKYHKKI
;
A
#
# COMPACT_ATOMS: atom_id res chain seq x y z
N MET A 1 -15.25 -8.94 1.39
CA MET A 1 -13.97 -9.42 0.84
C MET A 1 -13.80 -10.88 1.21
N LYS A 2 -13.53 -11.77 0.25
CA LYS A 2 -12.96 -13.08 0.65
C LYS A 2 -11.60 -12.79 1.27
N LYS A 3 -11.31 -13.49 2.36
CA LYS A 3 -10.06 -13.40 3.12
C LYS A 3 -8.83 -13.51 2.19
N GLY A 4 -8.35 -12.38 1.71
CA GLY A 4 -7.03 -11.95 2.09
C GLY A 4 -7.08 -11.57 3.57
N LYS A 5 -7.30 -12.49 4.53
CA LYS A 5 -6.14 -13.15 5.13
C LYS A 5 -4.93 -12.88 4.24
N ILE A 6 -4.35 -11.70 4.44
CA ILE A 6 -2.92 -11.51 4.33
C ILE A 6 -2.37 -12.69 5.12
N LEU A 7 -2.16 -13.82 4.42
CA LEU A 7 -1.28 -14.86 4.89
C LEU A 7 0.07 -14.18 4.79
N LEU A 8 0.37 -13.33 5.78
CA LEU A 8 1.70 -13.23 6.34
C LEU A 8 2.05 -14.68 6.63
N SER A 9 2.66 -15.35 5.65
CA SER A 9 3.32 -16.59 5.94
C SER A 9 4.30 -16.21 7.04
N LEU A 10 4.05 -16.72 8.24
CA LEU A 10 4.87 -16.67 9.45
C LEU A 10 6.26 -17.31 9.23
N SER A 11 6.71 -17.36 7.98
CA SER A 11 7.83 -18.11 7.43
C SER A 11 9.16 -17.36 7.49
N ILE A 12 9.18 -16.09 7.91
CA ILE A 12 10.43 -15.35 8.11
C ILE A 12 11.03 -15.62 9.50
N LEU A 13 10.35 -16.40 10.34
CA LEU A 13 10.86 -16.80 11.66
C LEU A 13 11.48 -18.21 11.58
N ALA A 14 12.77 -18.28 11.23
CA ALA A 14 13.54 -19.51 11.40
C ALA A 14 14.90 -19.22 12.04
N ALA A 15 14.92 -19.43 13.36
CA ALA A 15 16.04 -19.81 14.23
C ALA A 15 17.35 -19.00 14.10
N LEU A 16 17.52 -18.03 15.00
CA LEU A 16 18.84 -17.68 15.52
C LEU A 16 18.98 -18.37 16.88
N GLY A 17 19.97 -19.26 17.00
CA GLY A 17 20.25 -19.98 18.24
C GLY A 17 20.62 -19.00 19.34
N SER A 18 20.06 -19.20 20.54
CA SER A 18 20.38 -18.41 21.72
C SER A 18 21.86 -18.58 22.09
N PHE A 19 22.63 -17.49 22.05
CA PHE A 19 23.96 -17.40 22.66
C PHE A 19 23.88 -16.54 23.92
N SER A 20 24.30 -17.12 25.05
CA SER A 20 24.48 -16.41 26.32
C SER A 20 25.92 -15.91 26.36
N ALA A 21 26.12 -14.60 26.29
CA ALA A 21 27.40 -13.95 26.54
C ALA A 21 27.30 -13.03 27.78
N PRO A 22 28.38 -12.91 28.58
CA PRO A 22 28.38 -12.07 29.78
C PRO A 22 28.36 -10.58 29.41
N LEU A 23 27.75 -9.77 30.28
CA LEU A 23 27.65 -8.29 30.21
C LEU A 23 28.99 -7.61 29.86
N SER A 24 29.26 -7.42 28.57
CA SER A 24 30.06 -6.31 28.05
C SER A 24 29.10 -5.25 27.54
N TRP A 25 29.50 -3.98 27.56
CA TRP A 25 28.67 -2.88 27.07
C TRP A 25 28.25 -3.17 25.63
N ALA A 26 26.98 -2.86 25.30
CA ALA A 26 26.44 -3.04 23.95
C ALA A 26 27.41 -2.47 22.90
N ALA A 27 27.72 -3.28 21.88
CA ALA A 27 28.61 -2.94 20.80
C ALA A 27 27.88 -3.11 19.46
N ASP A 28 27.56 -1.99 18.82
CA ASP A 28 26.83 -2.00 17.55
C ASP A 28 27.60 -2.75 16.45
N VAL A 29 26.88 -3.60 15.72
CA VAL A 29 27.38 -4.25 14.51
C VAL A 29 27.24 -3.25 13.37
N THR A 30 28.36 -2.59 13.07
CA THR A 30 28.43 -1.39 12.23
C THR A 30 29.28 -1.57 10.99
N ASN A 31 28.75 -1.20 9.81
CA ASN A 31 29.46 -1.16 8.53
C ASN A 31 30.15 -2.46 8.01
N PRO A 32 29.76 -3.71 8.36
CA PRO A 32 30.22 -4.86 7.62
C PRO A 32 29.62 -4.85 6.20
N ALA A 33 30.48 -5.11 5.23
CA ALA A 33 30.10 -5.34 3.85
C ALA A 33 30.23 -6.83 3.53
N LYS A 34 29.18 -7.42 2.97
CA LYS A 34 29.16 -8.83 2.55
C LYS A 34 28.72 -8.92 1.11
N LYS A 35 29.53 -9.56 0.28
CA LYS A 35 29.22 -9.86 -1.12
C LYS A 35 28.99 -11.36 -1.30
N VAL A 36 27.92 -11.73 -1.98
CA VAL A 36 27.61 -13.13 -2.35
C VAL A 36 27.44 -13.22 -3.86
N ASN A 37 28.13 -14.18 -4.47
CA ASN A 37 28.10 -14.47 -5.91
C ASN A 37 28.13 -15.98 -6.20
N THR A 38 27.70 -16.77 -5.22
CA THR A 38 27.64 -18.24 -5.26
C THR A 38 26.34 -18.72 -4.61
N THR A 39 26.08 -20.02 -4.73
CA THR A 39 25.02 -20.67 -3.96
C THR A 39 25.30 -20.62 -2.46
N VAL A 40 24.28 -20.29 -1.66
CA VAL A 40 24.31 -20.38 -0.19
C VAL A 40 23.05 -21.10 0.27
N GLU A 41 23.26 -22.19 1.03
CA GLU A 41 22.18 -22.87 1.72
C GLU A 41 21.84 -22.13 3.03
N GLY A 42 20.58 -21.70 3.15
CA GLY A 42 20.06 -20.99 4.31
C GLY A 42 20.14 -19.46 4.22
N ASN A 43 20.09 -18.82 5.40
CA ASN A 43 19.99 -17.36 5.51
C ASN A 43 21.35 -16.66 5.37
N VAL A 44 21.32 -15.46 4.80
CA VAL A 44 22.48 -14.57 4.67
C VAL A 44 22.16 -13.21 5.29
N SER A 45 22.98 -12.77 6.25
CA SER A 45 22.97 -11.41 6.77
C SER A 45 24.34 -10.75 6.63
N ALA A 46 24.40 -9.43 6.40
CA ALA A 46 25.66 -8.68 6.45
C ALA A 46 26.08 -8.33 7.88
N GLY A 47 25.13 -8.08 8.79
CA GLY A 47 25.38 -7.99 10.23
C GLY A 47 24.24 -8.50 11.09
N VAL A 48 24.58 -9.06 12.25
CA VAL A 48 23.64 -9.59 13.24
C VAL A 48 24.05 -9.08 14.62
N ALA A 49 23.24 -8.22 15.21
CA ALA A 49 23.32 -7.76 16.59
C ALA A 49 22.62 -8.77 17.49
N GLU A 50 23.38 -9.39 18.40
CA GLU A 50 22.94 -10.54 19.21
C GLU A 50 22.80 -10.22 20.70
N ASN A 51 23.47 -9.18 21.21
CA ASN A 51 23.43 -8.85 22.64
C ASN A 51 22.43 -7.74 22.94
N GLU A 52 22.02 -7.70 24.21
CA GLU A 52 21.10 -6.69 24.72
C GLU A 52 21.64 -5.27 24.47
N GLY A 53 20.84 -4.45 23.77
CA GLY A 53 21.19 -3.08 23.40
C GLY A 53 22.06 -2.93 22.15
N ASP A 54 22.60 -4.01 21.57
CA ASP A 54 23.37 -3.94 20.32
C ASP A 54 22.47 -3.52 19.16
N ASN A 55 22.95 -2.63 18.28
CA ASN A 55 22.24 -2.25 17.07
C ASN A 55 22.94 -2.84 15.83
N ALA A 56 22.16 -3.22 14.82
CA ALA A 56 22.65 -3.54 13.48
C ALA A 56 22.57 -2.27 12.61
N VAL A 57 23.71 -1.61 12.39
CA VAL A 57 23.74 -0.27 11.79
C VAL A 57 24.60 -0.23 10.54
N SER A 58 24.08 0.33 9.44
CA SER A 58 24.84 0.58 8.20
C SER A 58 25.52 -0.66 7.59
N ASN A 59 24.97 -1.85 7.80
CA ASN A 59 25.46 -3.09 7.21
C ASN A 59 25.06 -3.16 5.72
N ILE A 60 25.93 -3.68 4.85
CA ILE A 60 25.69 -3.75 3.41
C ILE A 60 25.79 -5.20 2.92
N LEU A 61 24.70 -5.72 2.34
CA LEU A 61 24.66 -7.01 1.65
C LEU A 61 24.52 -6.80 0.14
N THR A 62 25.48 -7.28 -0.65
CA THR A 62 25.41 -7.27 -2.12
C THR A 62 25.28 -8.69 -2.65
N LEU A 63 24.20 -8.96 -3.39
CA LEU A 63 23.97 -10.20 -4.13
C LEU A 63 24.24 -9.94 -5.61
N ASP A 64 25.30 -10.54 -6.13
CA ASP A 64 25.76 -10.36 -7.50
C ASP A 64 25.32 -11.53 -8.40
N THR A 65 25.65 -11.46 -9.68
CA THR A 65 25.49 -12.57 -10.63
C THR A 65 26.05 -13.87 -10.04
N GLY A 66 25.21 -14.92 -10.03
CA GLY A 66 25.54 -16.24 -9.49
C GLY A 66 25.14 -16.46 -8.03
N ALA A 67 24.67 -15.42 -7.32
CA ALA A 67 24.05 -15.61 -6.02
C ALA A 67 22.76 -16.45 -6.15
N ASP A 68 22.67 -17.52 -5.37
CA ASP A 68 21.51 -18.41 -5.29
C ASP A 68 21.29 -18.80 -3.82
N ILE A 69 20.37 -18.12 -3.16
CA ILE A 69 20.17 -18.20 -1.71
C ILE A 69 18.90 -19.00 -1.42
N SER A 70 19.01 -20.13 -0.72
CA SER A 70 17.82 -20.94 -0.38
C SER A 70 17.00 -20.37 0.80
N GLY A 71 17.58 -19.47 1.59
CA GLY A 71 16.92 -18.75 2.68
C GLY A 71 16.76 -17.24 2.44
N ASN A 72 16.65 -16.49 3.53
CA ASN A 72 16.47 -15.03 3.53
C ASN A 72 17.79 -14.29 3.30
N ALA A 73 17.72 -13.11 2.70
CA ALA A 73 18.84 -12.19 2.54
C ALA A 73 18.56 -10.86 3.26
N THR A 74 19.36 -10.51 4.26
CA THR A 74 19.12 -9.34 5.12
C THR A 74 20.33 -8.43 5.24
N GLY A 75 20.14 -7.11 5.17
CA GLY A 75 21.23 -6.15 5.39
C GLY A 75 21.71 -6.21 6.84
N GLY A 76 20.83 -5.94 7.79
CA GLY A 76 21.12 -6.02 9.23
C GLY A 76 19.99 -6.69 10.03
N VAL A 77 20.35 -7.48 11.04
CA VAL A 77 19.40 -8.12 11.97
C VAL A 77 19.73 -7.70 13.39
N ALA A 78 18.75 -7.20 14.14
CA ALA A 78 18.78 -7.09 15.59
C ALA A 78 17.81 -8.12 16.17
N VAL A 79 18.33 -9.10 16.92
CA VAL A 79 17.53 -10.20 17.48
C VAL A 79 16.68 -9.77 18.67
N GLU A 80 15.88 -10.68 19.23
CA GLU A 80 15.09 -10.43 20.43
C GLU A 80 16.00 -9.99 21.60
N GLY A 81 15.60 -8.92 22.28
CA GLY A 81 16.40 -8.29 23.35
C GLY A 81 17.52 -7.35 22.85
N ALA A 82 17.91 -7.42 21.57
CA ALA A 82 18.82 -6.45 20.98
C ALA A 82 18.12 -5.11 20.70
N GLY A 83 18.84 -4.18 20.07
CA GLY A 83 18.36 -2.85 19.72
C GLY A 83 17.74 -2.77 18.33
N ASN A 84 18.21 -1.79 17.56
CA ASN A 84 17.62 -1.35 16.30
C ASN A 84 18.35 -1.94 15.09
N ALA A 85 17.64 -1.99 13.95
CA ALA A 85 18.22 -2.23 12.63
C ALA A 85 18.13 -0.93 11.80
N LEU A 86 19.24 -0.20 11.73
CA LEU A 86 19.28 1.15 11.15
C LEU A 86 20.15 1.20 9.91
N THR A 87 19.70 1.95 8.89
CA THR A 87 20.52 2.34 7.73
C THR A 87 21.18 1.19 6.96
N ASN A 88 20.65 -0.03 7.08
CA ASN A 88 21.21 -1.20 6.42
C ASN A 88 20.79 -1.24 4.95
N THR A 89 21.64 -1.78 4.09
CA THR A 89 21.41 -1.84 2.64
C THR A 89 21.47 -3.26 2.13
N VAL A 90 20.53 -3.64 1.26
CA VAL A 90 20.64 -4.84 0.41
C VAL A 90 20.59 -4.42 -1.06
N ASP A 91 21.59 -4.83 -1.82
CA ASP A 91 21.64 -4.67 -3.28
C ASP A 91 21.51 -6.05 -3.94
N VAL A 92 20.48 -6.24 -4.77
CA VAL A 92 20.26 -7.45 -5.57
C VAL A 92 20.47 -7.11 -7.03
N LEU A 93 21.44 -7.75 -7.67
CA LEU A 93 21.89 -7.40 -9.00
C LEU A 93 21.64 -8.53 -10.02
N ASP A 94 21.48 -8.13 -11.28
CA ASP A 94 21.49 -8.99 -12.46
C ASP A 94 20.51 -10.17 -12.36
N THR A 95 21.03 -11.38 -12.18
CA THR A 95 20.25 -12.63 -12.15
C THR A 95 20.33 -13.32 -10.79
N ALA A 96 20.65 -12.59 -9.72
CA ALA A 96 20.67 -13.13 -8.36
C ALA A 96 19.30 -13.71 -7.97
N LYS A 97 19.31 -14.84 -7.24
CA LYS A 97 18.11 -15.54 -6.80
C LYS A 97 18.07 -15.67 -5.29
N VAL A 98 16.90 -15.40 -4.72
CA VAL A 98 16.62 -15.56 -3.29
C VAL A 98 15.29 -16.29 -3.14
N ALA A 99 15.32 -17.52 -2.65
CA ALA A 99 14.12 -18.30 -2.36
C ALA A 99 13.40 -17.80 -1.10
N GLY A 100 14.10 -17.12 -0.19
CA GLY A 100 13.51 -16.42 0.95
C GLY A 100 13.03 -15.01 0.64
N ALA A 101 12.95 -14.19 1.68
CA ALA A 101 12.68 -12.76 1.59
C ALA A 101 13.98 -11.95 1.51
N VAL A 102 13.91 -10.79 0.86
CA VAL A 102 14.96 -9.75 0.93
C VAL A 102 14.50 -8.66 1.87
N THR A 103 15.31 -8.33 2.89
CA THR A 103 14.97 -7.26 3.84
C THR A 103 16.15 -6.34 4.12
N GLY A 104 15.95 -5.02 4.05
CA GLY A 104 17.01 -4.05 4.37
C GLY A 104 17.47 -4.21 5.83
N GLY A 105 16.54 -4.10 6.77
CA GLY A 105 16.81 -4.34 8.20
C GLY A 105 15.65 -5.01 8.94
N VAL A 106 15.98 -5.90 9.87
CA VAL A 106 15.01 -6.57 10.76
C VAL A 106 15.38 -6.27 12.20
N SER A 107 14.43 -5.77 12.99
CA SER A 107 14.56 -5.68 14.45
C SER A 107 13.40 -6.42 15.11
N TYR A 108 13.66 -7.18 16.17
CA TYR A 108 12.58 -7.83 16.92
C TYR A 108 11.80 -6.82 17.76
N ASP A 109 12.49 -6.10 18.65
CA ASP A 109 11.83 -5.21 19.62
C ASP A 109 12.06 -3.72 19.30
N GLY A 110 13.17 -3.40 18.63
CA GLY A 110 13.57 -2.05 18.28
C GLY A 110 13.05 -1.57 16.91
N ASN A 111 13.58 -0.43 16.49
CA ASN A 111 13.21 0.20 15.24
C ASN A 111 13.93 -0.44 14.05
N ALA A 112 13.26 -0.49 12.90
CA ALA A 112 13.83 -0.81 11.61
C ALA A 112 13.72 0.43 10.70
N LYS A 113 14.69 1.34 10.80
CA LYS A 113 14.61 2.66 10.16
C LYS A 113 15.70 2.91 9.12
N GLU A 114 15.34 3.69 8.10
CA GLU A 114 16.27 4.19 7.08
C GLU A 114 16.99 3.09 6.30
N ASN A 115 16.46 1.87 6.31
CA ASN A 115 17.04 0.76 5.57
C ASN A 115 16.68 0.86 4.09
N VAL A 116 17.57 0.36 3.24
CA VAL A 116 17.48 0.47 1.79
C VAL A 116 17.51 -0.92 1.18
N VAL A 117 16.61 -1.17 0.23
CA VAL A 117 16.72 -2.31 -0.69
C VAL A 117 16.72 -1.80 -2.12
N ASN A 118 17.76 -2.14 -2.87
CA ASN A 118 17.85 -1.87 -4.30
C ASN A 118 17.86 -3.20 -5.05
N MET A 119 16.97 -3.34 -6.03
CA MET A 119 16.98 -4.45 -6.96
C MET A 119 17.16 -3.91 -8.37
N ALA A 120 18.18 -4.40 -9.07
CA ALA A 120 18.45 -4.13 -10.47
C ALA A 120 18.45 -5.46 -11.23
N GLY A 121 17.28 -6.08 -11.31
CA GLY A 121 17.07 -7.47 -11.76
C GLY A 121 16.81 -8.44 -10.62
N GLY A 122 17.07 -9.72 -10.89
CA GLY A 122 16.97 -10.82 -9.93
C GLY A 122 15.56 -11.37 -9.70
N THR A 123 15.51 -12.42 -8.88
CA THR A 123 14.27 -13.10 -8.48
C THR A 123 14.24 -13.29 -6.97
N VAL A 124 13.15 -12.87 -6.33
CA VAL A 124 12.92 -13.01 -4.88
C VAL A 124 11.56 -13.65 -4.63
N ILE A 125 11.50 -14.82 -4.02
CA ILE A 125 10.26 -15.61 -3.95
C ILE A 125 9.33 -15.13 -2.81
N ARG A 126 9.82 -14.89 -1.59
CA ARG A 126 8.90 -14.59 -0.45
C ARG A 126 8.53 -13.11 -0.30
N GLY A 127 9.22 -12.22 -1.02
CA GLY A 127 8.92 -10.79 -1.02
C GLY A 127 10.10 -9.91 -0.60
N VAL A 128 9.87 -8.61 -0.69
CA VAL A 128 10.88 -7.57 -0.47
C VAL A 128 10.37 -6.61 0.60
N THR A 129 11.22 -6.24 1.55
CA THR A 129 10.85 -5.29 2.61
C THR A 129 11.99 -4.32 2.90
N GLY A 130 11.72 -3.01 2.96
CA GLY A 130 12.74 -2.04 3.34
C GLY A 130 13.19 -2.25 4.79
N GLY A 131 12.26 -2.16 5.75
CA GLY A 131 12.51 -2.45 7.16
C GLY A 131 11.37 -3.21 7.83
N ARG A 132 11.69 -4.12 8.76
CA ARG A 132 10.69 -4.91 9.49
C ARG A 132 10.92 -4.87 10.99
N THR A 133 9.83 -4.67 11.73
CA THR A 133 9.79 -4.83 13.19
C THR A 133 8.70 -5.79 13.63
N LEU A 134 9.01 -6.67 14.60
CA LEU A 134 8.08 -7.69 15.12
C LEU A 134 7.39 -7.26 16.41
N GLY A 135 7.93 -6.25 17.09
CA GLY A 135 7.47 -5.73 18.37
C GLY A 135 6.88 -4.33 18.24
N THR A 136 7.27 -3.46 19.16
CA THR A 136 6.72 -2.11 19.32
C THR A 136 7.53 -1.02 18.62
N GLY A 137 8.70 -1.35 18.08
CA GLY A 137 9.49 -0.41 17.30
C GLY A 137 8.79 0.04 16.01
N GLU A 138 9.34 1.05 15.37
CA GLU A 138 8.81 1.60 14.11
C GLU A 138 9.59 1.08 12.91
N ALA A 139 8.88 0.83 11.80
CA ALA A 139 9.45 0.51 10.49
C ALA A 139 9.33 1.72 9.56
N ALA A 140 10.18 2.74 9.76
CA ALA A 140 10.00 4.05 9.15
C ALA A 140 11.19 4.51 8.29
N LEU A 141 10.95 5.43 7.36
CA LEU A 141 11.97 6.06 6.50
C LEU A 141 12.75 5.07 5.61
N ASN A 142 12.26 3.85 5.46
CA ASN A 142 12.90 2.84 4.63
C ASN A 142 12.60 3.10 3.14
N GLN A 143 13.52 2.65 2.29
CA GLN A 143 13.43 2.87 0.84
C GLN A 143 13.58 1.54 0.11
N VAL A 144 12.66 1.26 -0.82
CA VAL A 144 12.74 0.11 -1.71
C VAL A 144 12.69 0.59 -3.15
N THR A 145 13.71 0.26 -3.94
CA THR A 145 13.75 0.55 -5.38
C THR A 145 13.93 -0.76 -6.14
N ILE A 146 13.03 -1.05 -7.07
CA ILE A 146 13.05 -2.28 -7.87
C ILE A 146 12.99 -1.93 -9.35
N TYR A 147 14.00 -2.35 -10.09
CA TYR A 147 14.13 -2.18 -11.53
C TYR A 147 14.20 -3.55 -12.22
N GLY A 148 13.18 -3.90 -12.99
CA GLY A 148 13.19 -5.07 -13.88
C GLY A 148 13.39 -6.42 -13.19
N ALA A 149 12.71 -6.64 -12.06
CA ALA A 149 12.85 -7.86 -11.25
C ALA A 149 11.56 -8.71 -11.23
N ALA A 150 11.68 -9.95 -10.75
CA ALA A 150 10.54 -10.82 -10.45
C ALA A 150 10.44 -11.04 -8.93
N ILE A 151 9.27 -10.74 -8.36
CA ILE A 151 8.99 -10.90 -6.94
C ILE A 151 7.78 -11.82 -6.78
N GLY A 152 8.01 -12.97 -6.15
CA GLY A 152 7.03 -14.03 -6.05
C GLY A 152 7.10 -15.05 -7.17
N GLU A 153 6.18 -16.00 -7.07
CA GLU A 153 5.89 -16.97 -8.12
C GLU A 153 4.41 -17.35 -8.09
N GLU A 154 3.89 -17.72 -9.25
CA GLU A 154 2.47 -18.03 -9.46
C GLU A 154 1.98 -19.19 -8.59
N THR A 155 2.85 -20.18 -8.38
CA THR A 155 2.54 -21.44 -7.70
C THR A 155 2.21 -21.27 -6.22
N GLU A 156 2.84 -20.29 -5.57
CA GLU A 156 2.73 -20.10 -4.13
C GLU A 156 1.98 -18.82 -3.71
N GLN A 157 1.69 -17.91 -4.65
CA GLN A 157 1.05 -16.61 -4.36
C GLN A 157 1.76 -15.85 -3.22
N PHE A 158 3.10 -15.87 -3.24
CA PHE A 158 3.92 -15.03 -2.37
C PHE A 158 4.55 -13.91 -3.19
N GLY A 159 5.28 -13.03 -2.51
CA GLY A 159 6.10 -12.01 -3.18
C GLY A 159 5.56 -10.59 -3.08
N ALA A 160 5.02 -10.20 -1.93
CA ALA A 160 4.64 -8.80 -1.71
C ALA A 160 5.89 -7.91 -1.54
N VAL A 161 5.73 -6.62 -1.88
CA VAL A 161 6.74 -5.58 -1.68
C VAL A 161 6.25 -4.59 -0.64
N PHE A 162 7.06 -4.32 0.38
CA PHE A 162 6.75 -3.38 1.45
C PHE A 162 7.87 -2.35 1.62
N GLY A 163 7.53 -1.06 1.71
CA GLY A 163 8.50 -0.06 2.16
C GLY A 163 8.91 -0.32 3.62
N GLY A 164 7.94 -0.58 4.50
CA GLY A 164 8.20 -1.02 5.87
C GLY A 164 7.03 -1.81 6.46
N VAL A 165 7.33 -2.73 7.38
CA VAL A 165 6.35 -3.61 8.04
C VAL A 165 6.52 -3.51 9.54
N SER A 166 5.44 -3.20 10.25
CA SER A 166 5.42 -3.13 11.70
C SER A 166 4.24 -3.89 12.30
N ALA A 167 4.51 -4.67 13.34
CA ALA A 167 3.46 -5.33 14.11
C ALA A 167 2.69 -4.32 14.97
N LYS A 168 3.37 -3.62 15.89
CA LYS A 168 2.68 -2.76 16.87
C LYS A 168 3.06 -1.28 16.79
N GLY A 169 4.23 -0.96 16.26
CA GLY A 169 4.63 0.42 16.03
C GLY A 169 4.15 0.95 14.68
N MET A 170 4.50 2.19 14.39
CA MET A 170 4.16 2.82 13.12
C MET A 170 5.07 2.34 12.00
N ALA A 171 4.54 2.23 10.79
CA ALA A 171 5.36 2.04 9.60
C ALA A 171 5.29 3.31 8.78
N ASN A 172 5.98 4.41 9.14
CA ASN A 172 5.78 5.76 8.56
C ASN A 172 6.85 6.19 7.54
N ASN A 173 6.52 7.10 6.62
CA ASN A 173 7.49 7.80 5.77
C ASN A 173 8.40 6.90 4.91
N ASN A 174 7.96 5.69 4.57
CA ASN A 174 8.70 4.81 3.67
C ASN A 174 8.42 5.15 2.20
N VAL A 175 9.37 4.82 1.34
CA VAL A 175 9.28 5.07 -0.11
C VAL A 175 9.46 3.76 -0.88
N VAL A 176 8.56 3.51 -1.83
CA VAL A 176 8.66 2.37 -2.75
C VAL A 176 8.65 2.87 -4.19
N LYS A 177 9.62 2.42 -4.99
CA LYS A 177 9.74 2.75 -6.41
C LYS A 177 9.83 1.46 -7.21
N ILE A 178 8.81 1.20 -8.02
CA ILE A 178 8.78 0.09 -8.98
C ILE A 178 8.94 0.68 -10.37
N VAL A 179 10.01 0.27 -11.05
CA VAL A 179 10.42 0.87 -12.31
C VAL A 179 10.79 -0.21 -13.35
N GLY A 180 10.72 0.16 -14.62
CA GLY A 180 11.13 -0.72 -15.73
C GLY A 180 10.07 -1.77 -16.06
N SER A 181 10.46 -3.05 -16.03
CA SER A 181 9.56 -4.18 -16.32
C SER A 181 9.51 -5.17 -15.17
N THR A 182 8.91 -4.76 -14.06
CA THR A 182 8.85 -5.55 -12.83
C THR A 182 7.55 -6.34 -12.73
N THR A 183 7.63 -7.60 -12.30
CA THR A 183 6.47 -8.43 -11.98
C THR A 183 6.46 -8.76 -10.50
N THR A 184 5.35 -8.47 -9.84
CA THR A 184 5.07 -8.82 -8.45
C THR A 184 3.81 -9.68 -8.43
N TYR A 185 3.85 -10.86 -7.81
CA TYR A 185 2.68 -11.75 -7.74
C TYR A 185 1.67 -11.36 -6.66
N GLU A 186 2.07 -10.45 -5.78
CA GLU A 186 1.29 -9.98 -4.63
C GLU A 186 1.31 -8.46 -4.50
N ASN A 187 0.90 -7.94 -3.35
CA ASN A 187 0.70 -6.52 -3.11
C ASN A 187 2.01 -5.71 -3.18
N VAL A 188 1.89 -4.45 -3.58
CA VAL A 188 2.91 -3.42 -3.37
C VAL A 188 2.38 -2.41 -2.36
N MET A 189 3.07 -2.22 -1.25
CA MET A 189 2.65 -1.32 -0.19
C MET A 189 3.77 -0.38 0.24
N GLY A 190 3.51 0.92 0.33
CA GLY A 190 4.47 1.86 0.90
C GLY A 190 4.76 1.55 2.38
N GLY A 191 3.78 1.07 3.13
CA GLY A 191 4.02 0.44 4.42
C GLY A 191 2.79 -0.22 5.01
N TYR A 192 3.03 -1.16 5.92
CA TYR A 192 2.01 -1.96 6.59
C TYR A 192 2.19 -1.90 8.11
N ALA A 193 1.12 -1.53 8.83
CA ALA A 193 1.10 -1.46 10.29
C ALA A 193 -0.10 -2.21 10.87
N TRP A 194 0.15 -3.30 11.61
CA TRP A 194 -0.92 -4.20 12.08
C TRP A 194 -1.75 -3.63 13.24
N GLU A 195 -1.16 -2.91 14.20
CA GLU A 195 -1.91 -2.27 15.31
C GLU A 195 -1.78 -0.74 15.32
N SER A 196 -1.20 -0.15 14.27
CA SER A 196 -0.83 1.27 14.26
C SER A 196 -1.10 1.93 12.91
N SER A 197 -0.50 3.10 12.69
CA SER A 197 -0.68 3.88 11.48
C SER A 197 0.42 3.65 10.44
N ALA A 198 0.04 3.83 9.17
CA ALA A 198 0.94 3.82 8.02
C ALA A 198 0.76 5.10 7.19
N SER A 199 1.35 6.20 7.66
CA SER A 199 1.22 7.55 7.08
C SER A 199 2.50 8.08 6.40
N GLY A 200 2.34 9.04 5.50
CA GLY A 200 3.45 9.75 4.84
C GLY A 200 4.20 8.94 3.78
N LYS A 201 3.58 7.91 3.18
CA LYS A 201 4.25 7.06 2.18
C LYS A 201 4.31 7.70 0.82
N GLN A 202 5.29 7.25 0.04
CA GLN A 202 5.34 7.56 -1.38
C GLN A 202 5.58 6.27 -2.16
N VAL A 203 4.65 5.95 -3.05
CA VAL A 203 4.72 4.77 -3.92
C VAL A 203 4.67 5.23 -5.37
N PHE A 204 5.69 4.87 -6.15
CA PHE A 204 5.82 5.25 -7.55
C PHE A 204 5.93 4.02 -8.43
N LEU A 205 5.03 3.91 -9.42
CA LEU A 205 5.07 2.90 -10.46
C LEU A 205 5.32 3.60 -11.80
N THR A 206 6.43 3.26 -12.47
CA THR A 206 6.78 3.77 -13.79
C THR A 206 7.27 2.64 -14.69
N GLY A 207 7.09 2.76 -16.01
CA GLY A 207 7.34 1.69 -16.97
C GLY A 207 6.18 0.69 -17.10
N THR A 208 6.52 -0.56 -17.44
CA THR A 208 5.57 -1.64 -17.73
C THR A 208 5.60 -2.70 -16.65
N ASN A 209 4.79 -2.53 -15.60
CA ASN A 209 4.80 -3.42 -14.45
C ASN A 209 3.53 -4.28 -14.39
N THR A 210 3.64 -5.45 -13.77
CA THR A 210 2.50 -6.33 -13.48
C THR A 210 2.43 -6.59 -11.99
N ILE A 211 1.35 -6.14 -11.35
CA ILE A 211 1.09 -6.35 -9.92
C ILE A 211 -0.10 -7.30 -9.80
N GLY A 212 0.12 -8.46 -9.18
CA GLY A 212 -0.85 -9.56 -9.15
C GLY A 212 -2.11 -9.25 -8.35
N THR A 213 -2.00 -8.45 -7.28
CA THR A 213 -3.13 -8.13 -6.40
C THR A 213 -3.43 -6.64 -6.38
N SER A 214 -2.78 -5.87 -5.52
CA SER A 214 -3.12 -4.45 -5.30
C SER A 214 -1.91 -3.60 -4.93
N VAL A 215 -2.08 -2.28 -5.04
CA VAL A 215 -1.11 -1.26 -4.66
C VAL A 215 -1.73 -0.34 -3.61
N PHE A 216 -1.01 -0.15 -2.51
CA PHE A 216 -1.41 0.74 -1.42
C PHE A 216 -0.29 1.73 -1.12
N GLY A 217 -0.61 3.02 -1.02
CA GLY A 217 0.33 4.00 -0.49
C GLY A 217 0.69 3.63 0.95
N GLY A 218 -0.30 3.41 1.82
CA GLY A 218 -0.11 2.81 3.14
C GLY A 218 -1.34 2.05 3.63
N ASP A 219 -1.11 1.01 4.43
CA ASP A 219 -2.14 0.17 5.07
C ASP A 219 -1.89 0.15 6.59
N GLY A 220 -2.80 0.74 7.36
CA GLY A 220 -2.64 0.88 8.80
C GLY A 220 -3.95 0.76 9.56
N GLU A 221 -3.97 -0.04 10.62
CA GLU A 221 -5.14 -0.29 11.46
C GLU A 221 -5.83 0.98 11.94
N THR A 222 -5.07 1.92 12.50
CA THR A 222 -5.61 3.13 13.16
C THR A 222 -5.44 4.41 12.35
N GLY A 223 -4.83 4.35 11.15
CA GLY A 223 -4.80 5.48 10.24
C GLY A 223 -3.83 5.32 9.08
N ALA A 224 -4.16 5.98 7.97
CA ALA A 224 -3.32 6.05 6.78
C ALA A 224 -3.45 7.44 6.15
N SER A 225 -2.58 8.35 6.57
CA SER A 225 -2.67 9.77 6.21
C SER A 225 -1.51 10.23 5.34
N ASN A 226 -1.75 11.22 4.48
CA ASN A 226 -0.72 11.89 3.68
C ASN A 226 0.13 10.94 2.82
N ASN A 227 -0.44 9.83 2.38
CA ASN A 227 0.23 8.92 1.47
C ASN A 227 0.06 9.40 0.02
N GLU A 228 1.09 9.21 -0.79
CA GLU A 228 1.13 9.55 -2.20
C GLU A 228 1.35 8.27 -3.02
N LEU A 229 0.47 8.02 -3.98
CA LEU A 229 0.58 6.93 -4.95
C LEU A 229 0.54 7.52 -6.35
N SER A 230 1.60 7.30 -7.13
CA SER A 230 1.69 7.72 -8.53
C SER A 230 1.87 6.50 -9.43
N ILE A 231 0.99 6.37 -10.40
CA ILE A 231 0.98 5.29 -11.38
C ILE A 231 1.11 5.91 -12.76
N GLN A 232 2.22 5.63 -13.41
CA GLN A 232 2.62 6.18 -14.69
C GLN A 232 2.77 5.04 -15.71
N ASP A 233 2.80 5.43 -16.99
CA ASP A 233 3.03 4.53 -18.11
C ASP A 233 2.04 3.35 -18.18
N ASN A 234 2.51 2.10 -18.10
CA ASN A 234 1.75 0.90 -18.46
C ASN A 234 1.79 -0.16 -17.35
N SER A 235 1.33 0.17 -16.15
CA SER A 235 1.21 -0.80 -15.06
C SER A 235 -0.15 -1.50 -15.08
N THR A 236 -0.16 -2.83 -15.04
CA THR A 236 -1.38 -3.65 -14.87
C THR A 236 -1.48 -4.04 -13.40
N ILE A 237 -2.57 -3.66 -12.73
CA ILE A 237 -2.79 -3.95 -11.30
C ILE A 237 -4.03 -4.82 -11.17
N GLY A 238 -3.83 -6.03 -10.69
CA GLY A 238 -4.86 -7.05 -10.53
C GLY A 238 -5.36 -7.63 -11.84
N GLU A 239 -6.37 -8.50 -11.72
CA GLU A 239 -7.08 -9.07 -12.85
C GLU A 239 -8.30 -8.21 -13.20
N LYS A 240 -8.49 -7.92 -14.49
CA LYS A 240 -9.65 -7.15 -14.97
C LYS A 240 -10.97 -7.72 -14.47
N ASP A 241 -11.86 -6.85 -14.01
CA ASP A 241 -13.23 -7.18 -13.55
C ASP A 241 -13.26 -8.12 -12.32
N ASN A 242 -12.14 -8.30 -11.62
CA ASN A 242 -12.04 -9.10 -10.41
C ASN A 242 -12.17 -8.24 -9.14
N GLU A 243 -13.30 -8.34 -8.43
CA GLU A 243 -13.60 -7.51 -7.25
C GLU A 243 -12.64 -7.73 -6.06
N ASP A 244 -11.90 -8.83 -6.03
CA ASP A 244 -10.96 -9.14 -4.94
C ASP A 244 -9.54 -8.60 -5.21
N THR A 245 -9.26 -8.05 -6.41
CA THR A 245 -7.94 -7.51 -6.78
C THR A 245 -8.05 -6.21 -7.58
N GLY A 246 -6.90 -5.61 -7.91
CA GLY A 246 -6.84 -4.46 -8.81
C GLY A 246 -7.09 -3.13 -8.13
N TYR A 247 -6.76 -3.03 -6.84
CA TYR A 247 -6.91 -1.79 -6.09
C TYR A 247 -5.64 -0.95 -6.19
N ALA A 248 -5.78 0.33 -6.50
CA ALA A 248 -4.76 1.35 -6.32
C ALA A 248 -5.27 2.40 -5.32
N ILE A 249 -4.82 2.28 -4.07
CA ILE A 249 -5.34 3.05 -2.95
C ILE A 249 -4.23 3.94 -2.37
N GLY A 250 -4.51 5.21 -2.13
CA GLY A 250 -3.55 6.12 -1.49
C GLY A 250 -3.32 5.74 -0.03
N GLY A 251 -4.38 5.68 0.78
CA GLY A 251 -4.31 5.19 2.16
C GLY A 251 -5.48 4.29 2.53
N PHE A 252 -5.19 3.12 3.10
CA PHE A 252 -6.17 2.20 3.63
C PHE A 252 -6.08 2.13 5.16
N THR A 253 -7.20 2.26 5.84
CA THR A 253 -7.29 2.07 7.28
C THR A 253 -8.52 1.29 7.69
N HIS A 254 -8.44 0.59 8.81
CA HIS A 254 -9.55 -0.22 9.31
C HIS A 254 -10.50 0.59 10.19
N THR A 255 -10.02 1.04 11.35
CA THR A 255 -10.83 1.72 12.37
C THR A 255 -10.57 3.23 12.45
N GLY A 256 -9.52 3.71 11.78
CA GLY A 256 -9.07 5.10 11.83
C GLY A 256 -9.54 6.00 10.70
N THR A 257 -8.76 7.05 10.42
CA THR A 257 -9.00 7.97 9.30
C THR A 257 -8.00 7.78 8.16
N ALA A 258 -8.50 7.60 6.94
CA ALA A 258 -7.73 7.80 5.72
C ALA A 258 -7.81 9.28 5.32
N LEU A 259 -6.77 10.05 5.65
CA LEU A 259 -6.77 11.51 5.58
C LEU A 259 -5.74 12.04 4.58
N SER A 260 -6.17 12.93 3.67
CA SER A 260 -5.26 13.70 2.83
C SER A 260 -4.29 12.86 1.99
N ASN A 261 -4.71 11.67 1.59
CA ASN A 261 -3.96 10.84 0.66
C ASN A 261 -4.15 11.35 -0.77
N LYS A 262 -3.13 11.16 -1.60
CA LYS A 262 -3.09 11.61 -2.99
C LYS A 262 -2.81 10.43 -3.91
N VAL A 263 -3.68 10.22 -4.88
CA VAL A 263 -3.49 9.22 -5.93
C VAL A 263 -3.45 9.93 -7.27
N LYS A 264 -2.43 9.63 -8.07
CA LYS A 264 -2.30 10.13 -9.44
C LYS A 264 -2.19 8.96 -10.41
N VAL A 265 -3.16 8.85 -11.32
CA VAL A 265 -3.20 7.84 -12.38
C VAL A 265 -2.98 8.53 -13.72
N GLU A 266 -1.82 8.30 -14.32
CA GLU A 266 -1.43 8.85 -15.63
C GLU A 266 -1.49 7.80 -16.74
N GLY A 267 -1.58 6.52 -16.37
CA GLY A 267 -1.63 5.39 -17.28
C GLY A 267 -1.88 4.07 -16.55
N GLY A 268 -1.83 2.96 -17.29
CA GLY A 268 -2.05 1.61 -16.76
C GLY A 268 -3.52 1.19 -16.68
N THR A 269 -3.75 0.01 -16.09
CA THR A 269 -5.07 -0.61 -15.94
C THR A 269 -5.26 -1.14 -14.51
N MET A 270 -6.47 -0.97 -13.98
CA MET A 270 -6.84 -1.37 -12.63
C MET A 270 -8.36 -1.46 -12.48
N ASN A 271 -8.82 -2.08 -11.39
CA ASN A 271 -10.24 -2.13 -11.09
C ASN A 271 -10.69 -0.91 -10.29
N TYR A 272 -9.89 -0.51 -9.31
CA TYR A 272 -10.21 0.56 -8.38
C TYR A 272 -9.07 1.56 -8.28
N ALA A 273 -9.39 2.86 -8.34
CA ALA A 273 -8.47 3.95 -8.00
C ALA A 273 -9.10 4.78 -6.88
N VAL A 274 -8.50 4.80 -5.69
CA VAL A 274 -9.14 5.42 -4.52
C VAL A 274 -8.16 6.26 -3.73
N GLY A 275 -8.48 7.53 -3.47
CA GLY A 275 -7.66 8.40 -2.62
C GLY A 275 -7.47 7.82 -1.21
N GLY A 276 -8.56 7.61 -0.48
CA GLY A 276 -8.57 6.96 0.84
C GLY A 276 -9.66 5.89 0.96
N LEU A 277 -9.36 4.77 1.61
CA LEU A 277 -10.29 3.67 1.86
C LEU A 277 -10.39 3.38 3.36
N SER A 278 -11.60 3.11 3.85
CA SER A 278 -11.80 2.47 5.15
C SER A 278 -12.93 1.45 5.17
N ASP A 279 -12.95 0.56 6.17
CA ASP A 279 -13.85 -0.59 6.17
C ASP A 279 -14.41 -1.04 7.53
N GLN A 280 -14.07 -0.40 8.66
CA GLN A 280 -14.62 -0.77 9.97
C GLN A 280 -15.32 0.37 10.72
N ASP A 281 -15.98 0.01 11.83
CA ASP A 281 -16.68 0.91 12.74
C ASP A 281 -15.79 2.08 13.21
N GLY A 282 -16.40 3.26 13.29
CA GLY A 282 -15.73 4.50 13.66
C GLY A 282 -14.79 5.09 12.60
N SER A 283 -14.60 4.40 11.47
CA SER A 283 -13.67 4.85 10.44
C SER A 283 -14.18 6.04 9.64
N LYS A 284 -13.25 6.71 8.95
CA LYS A 284 -13.52 7.90 8.15
C LYS A 284 -12.59 7.99 6.93
N VAL A 285 -13.11 8.51 5.82
CA VAL A 285 -12.29 8.92 4.67
C VAL A 285 -12.48 10.42 4.40
N GLU A 286 -11.43 11.21 4.62
CA GLU A 286 -11.52 12.68 4.57
C GLU A 286 -10.41 13.34 3.74
N SER A 287 -10.79 14.35 2.96
CA SER A 287 -9.86 15.25 2.25
C SER A 287 -8.84 14.54 1.34
N ASN A 288 -9.17 13.37 0.82
CA ASN A 288 -8.31 12.64 -0.11
C ASN A 288 -8.50 13.17 -1.53
N GLU A 289 -7.44 13.06 -2.34
CA GLU A 289 -7.37 13.60 -3.69
C GLU A 289 -7.04 12.47 -4.68
N LEU A 290 -7.88 12.31 -5.71
CA LEU A 290 -7.61 11.44 -6.85
C LEU A 290 -7.51 12.29 -8.13
N THR A 291 -6.39 12.20 -8.82
CA THR A 291 -6.18 12.83 -10.13
C THR A 291 -5.99 11.77 -11.19
N ILE A 292 -6.79 11.83 -12.26
CA ILE A 292 -6.75 10.89 -13.38
C ILE A 292 -6.49 11.70 -14.66
N THR A 293 -5.33 11.46 -15.26
CA THR A 293 -4.92 12.07 -16.54
C THR A 293 -4.78 11.03 -17.65
N GLY A 294 -5.00 9.75 -17.35
CA GLY A 294 -4.89 8.63 -18.28
C GLY A 294 -5.20 7.28 -17.63
N GLY A 295 -5.02 6.20 -18.40
CA GLY A 295 -5.29 4.82 -17.94
C GLY A 295 -6.76 4.40 -18.02
N THR A 296 -7.03 3.16 -17.61
CA THR A 296 -8.37 2.57 -17.58
C THR A 296 -8.70 2.00 -16.20
N ILE A 297 -9.82 2.44 -15.63
CA ILE A 297 -10.33 2.00 -14.32
C ILE A 297 -11.66 1.27 -14.52
N TYR A 298 -11.64 -0.06 -14.36
CA TYR A 298 -12.74 -0.93 -14.77
C TYR A 298 -13.97 -0.87 -13.85
N MET A 299 -13.83 -0.51 -12.57
CA MET A 299 -14.94 -0.56 -11.61
C MET A 299 -15.28 0.80 -11.00
N GLU A 300 -14.38 1.38 -10.20
CA GLU A 300 -14.66 2.61 -9.45
C GLU A 300 -13.41 3.47 -9.27
N ALA A 301 -13.57 4.75 -9.55
CA ALA A 301 -12.63 5.80 -9.21
C ALA A 301 -13.26 6.71 -8.14
N ALA A 302 -12.66 6.78 -6.95
CA ALA A 302 -13.21 7.55 -5.84
C ALA A 302 -12.16 8.42 -5.14
N GLY A 303 -12.53 9.62 -4.71
CA GLY A 303 -11.69 10.40 -3.79
C GLY A 303 -11.60 9.69 -2.44
N GLY A 304 -12.74 9.27 -1.88
CA GLY A 304 -12.82 8.44 -0.67
C GLY A 304 -13.87 7.34 -0.79
N LEU A 305 -13.56 6.15 -0.26
CA LEU A 305 -14.46 4.98 -0.26
C LEU A 305 -14.57 4.35 1.13
N ILE A 306 -15.79 4.09 1.57
CA ILE A 306 -16.09 3.22 2.71
C ILE A 306 -16.75 1.94 2.20
N ASP A 307 -16.13 0.78 2.41
CA ASP A 307 -16.69 -0.51 1.95
C ASP A 307 -17.57 -1.19 3.01
N GLY A 308 -17.03 -1.47 4.20
CA GLY A 308 -17.78 -2.08 5.31
C GLY A 308 -18.23 -3.54 5.10
N LYS A 309 -18.03 -4.13 3.91
CA LYS A 309 -18.58 -5.44 3.55
C LYS A 309 -18.14 -6.56 4.50
N VAL A 310 -16.86 -6.61 4.86
CA VAL A 310 -16.32 -7.70 5.69
C VAL A 310 -16.89 -7.65 7.10
N GLU A 311 -16.87 -6.47 7.73
CA GLU A 311 -17.40 -6.33 9.07
C GLU A 311 -18.92 -6.52 9.10
N TYR A 312 -19.65 -6.03 8.09
CA TYR A 312 -21.07 -6.31 7.93
C TYR A 312 -21.39 -7.82 7.91
N GLU A 313 -20.64 -8.59 7.12
CA GLU A 313 -20.79 -10.04 7.04
C GLU A 313 -20.40 -10.72 8.36
N ALA A 314 -19.33 -10.25 9.03
CA ALA A 314 -18.88 -10.76 10.32
C ALA A 314 -19.90 -10.49 11.46
N ASN A 315 -20.56 -9.34 11.43
CA ASN A 315 -21.54 -8.90 12.42
C ASN A 315 -22.98 -9.36 12.09
N GLY A 316 -23.13 -10.41 11.28
CA GLY A 316 -24.42 -11.04 10.98
C GLY A 316 -25.38 -10.18 10.18
N GLY A 317 -24.86 -9.25 9.37
CA GLY A 317 -25.64 -8.30 8.58
C GLY A 317 -26.00 -7.01 9.32
N THR A 318 -25.33 -6.72 10.44
CA THR A 318 -25.40 -5.41 11.09
C THR A 318 -24.53 -4.43 10.31
N ARG A 319 -25.04 -3.22 10.04
CA ARG A 319 -24.30 -2.19 9.29
C ARG A 319 -23.12 -1.69 10.10
N VAL A 320 -22.04 -1.39 9.38
CA VAL A 320 -20.84 -0.74 9.91
C VAL A 320 -21.14 0.74 10.14
N GLU A 321 -20.94 1.24 11.35
CA GLU A 321 -21.20 2.64 11.71
C GLU A 321 -19.95 3.49 11.50
N THR A 322 -19.92 4.32 10.46
CA THR A 322 -18.74 5.12 10.09
C THR A 322 -19.02 6.62 10.19
N GLU A 323 -17.96 7.43 10.25
CA GLU A 323 -18.06 8.89 10.15
C GLU A 323 -18.29 9.39 8.72
N GLY A 324 -18.23 8.50 7.72
CA GLY A 324 -18.54 8.81 6.32
C GLY A 324 -17.35 9.30 5.47
N ALA A 325 -17.69 9.69 4.25
CA ALA A 325 -16.77 10.15 3.22
C ALA A 325 -16.93 11.65 2.98
N THR A 326 -15.96 12.45 3.42
CA THR A 326 -16.10 13.91 3.45
C THR A 326 -14.96 14.66 2.77
N LYS A 327 -15.29 15.73 2.04
CA LYS A 327 -14.31 16.66 1.43
C LYS A 327 -13.30 16.01 0.48
N ASN A 328 -13.61 14.84 -0.04
CA ASN A 328 -12.72 14.17 -0.99
C ASN A 328 -12.89 14.82 -2.37
N ILE A 329 -11.78 14.89 -3.11
CA ILE A 329 -11.71 15.60 -4.39
C ILE A 329 -11.27 14.62 -5.46
N VAL A 330 -11.96 14.63 -6.59
CA VAL A 330 -11.54 13.92 -7.80
C VAL A 330 -11.40 14.89 -8.96
N THR A 331 -10.28 14.82 -9.66
CA THR A 331 -10.04 15.54 -10.91
C THR A 331 -9.76 14.55 -12.03
N MET A 332 -10.52 14.60 -13.11
CA MET A 332 -10.35 13.75 -14.29
C MET A 332 -10.25 14.60 -15.55
N ASN A 333 -9.12 14.50 -16.25
CA ASN A 333 -8.88 15.16 -17.54
C ASN A 333 -8.25 14.25 -18.59
N GLY A 334 -8.24 12.94 -18.35
CA GLY A 334 -7.90 11.90 -19.32
C GLY A 334 -8.32 10.52 -18.81
N GLY A 335 -8.21 9.51 -19.68
CA GLY A 335 -8.49 8.10 -19.34
C GLY A 335 -9.94 7.66 -19.47
N GLU A 336 -10.18 6.41 -19.08
CA GLU A 336 -11.47 5.72 -19.14
C GLU A 336 -11.85 5.19 -17.75
N VAL A 337 -13.05 5.48 -17.29
CA VAL A 337 -13.52 5.10 -15.94
C VAL A 337 -14.94 4.54 -16.02
N ARG A 338 -15.24 3.48 -15.28
CA ARG A 338 -16.63 3.01 -15.18
C ARG A 338 -17.51 3.91 -14.31
N ASN A 339 -17.13 4.07 -13.04
CA ASN A 339 -17.83 4.92 -12.05
C ASN A 339 -16.87 5.95 -11.48
N LEU A 340 -17.31 7.20 -11.37
CA LEU A 340 -16.52 8.29 -10.79
C LEU A 340 -17.27 8.91 -9.61
N SER A 341 -16.66 8.93 -8.43
CA SER A 341 -17.26 9.52 -7.23
C SER A 341 -16.30 10.40 -6.43
N GLY A 342 -16.78 11.51 -5.88
CA GLY A 342 -15.99 12.30 -4.93
C GLY A 342 -15.81 11.52 -3.62
N GLY A 343 -16.92 11.15 -2.98
CA GLY A 343 -16.94 10.27 -1.81
C GLY A 343 -18.05 9.22 -1.90
N ARG A 344 -17.77 7.98 -1.52
CA ARG A 344 -18.72 6.87 -1.58
C ARG A 344 -18.75 6.10 -0.27
N VAL A 345 -19.96 5.87 0.25
CA VAL A 345 -20.24 4.97 1.38
C VAL A 345 -21.10 3.82 0.87
N ASN A 346 -20.57 2.60 0.89
CA ASN A 346 -21.26 1.42 0.39
C ASN A 346 -22.46 1.04 1.28
N TYR A 347 -23.37 0.25 0.70
CA TYR A 347 -24.60 -0.22 1.35
C TYR A 347 -24.37 -0.96 2.69
N TYR A 348 -23.18 -1.53 2.89
CA TYR A 348 -22.81 -2.26 4.10
C TYR A 348 -22.52 -1.35 5.30
N ALA A 349 -22.32 -0.05 5.05
CA ALA A 349 -22.00 0.95 6.05
C ALA A 349 -23.07 2.05 6.13
N THR A 350 -23.12 2.71 7.28
CA THR A 350 -23.77 4.01 7.47
C THR A 350 -22.71 5.09 7.45
N GLY A 351 -23.08 6.29 7.03
CA GLY A 351 -22.14 7.40 6.96
C GLY A 351 -22.56 8.44 5.92
N ASP A 352 -22.20 9.68 6.20
CA ASP A 352 -22.48 10.81 5.34
C ASP A 352 -21.47 10.90 4.19
N ALA A 353 -21.93 11.24 2.98
CA ALA A 353 -21.07 11.53 1.83
C ALA A 353 -21.15 13.03 1.51
N ILE A 354 -20.46 13.87 2.28
CA ILE A 354 -20.67 15.34 2.30
C ILE A 354 -19.49 16.12 1.74
N ALA A 355 -19.81 17.22 1.03
CA ALA A 355 -18.85 18.22 0.57
C ALA A 355 -17.72 17.67 -0.30
N ASN A 356 -17.97 16.57 -0.99
CA ASN A 356 -17.03 16.00 -1.94
C ASN A 356 -17.15 16.71 -3.29
N GLU A 357 -16.05 16.79 -4.02
CA GLU A 357 -15.95 17.57 -5.24
C GLU A 357 -15.43 16.70 -6.38
N VAL A 358 -16.06 16.79 -7.55
CA VAL A 358 -15.63 16.11 -8.77
C VAL A 358 -15.52 17.11 -9.91
N TYR A 359 -14.33 17.16 -10.51
CA TYR A 359 -13.99 18.01 -11.63
C TYR A 359 -13.65 17.16 -12.84
N VAL A 360 -14.40 17.35 -13.93
CA VAL A 360 -14.21 16.63 -15.19
C VAL A 360 -14.00 17.64 -16.32
N SER A 361 -12.92 17.49 -17.07
CA SER A 361 -12.57 18.32 -18.23
C SER A 361 -12.04 17.46 -19.37
N ASP A 362 -11.80 18.09 -20.53
CA ASP A 362 -11.25 17.45 -21.74
C ASP A 362 -12.09 16.27 -22.27
N GLU A 363 -11.58 15.55 -23.27
CA GLU A 363 -12.27 14.37 -23.84
C GLU A 363 -12.00 13.13 -22.98
N VAL A 364 -12.84 12.91 -21.96
CA VAL A 364 -12.81 11.71 -21.11
C VAL A 364 -13.99 10.79 -21.35
N GLN A 365 -13.84 9.50 -21.04
CA GLN A 365 -14.91 8.51 -21.13
C GLN A 365 -15.30 7.98 -19.75
N ILE A 366 -16.57 8.16 -19.38
CA ILE A 366 -17.16 7.62 -18.16
C ILE A 366 -18.37 6.78 -18.52
N ASP A 367 -18.30 5.46 -18.30
CA ASP A 367 -19.29 4.51 -18.83
C ASP A 367 -20.62 4.51 -18.07
N TYR A 368 -20.62 4.90 -16.80
CA TYR A 368 -21.79 4.80 -15.94
C TYR A 368 -22.17 6.14 -15.30
N LEU A 369 -21.78 6.38 -14.05
CA LEU A 369 -22.23 7.55 -13.28
C LEU A 369 -21.05 8.39 -12.82
N VAL A 370 -21.30 9.70 -12.76
CA VAL A 370 -20.45 10.69 -12.11
C VAL A 370 -21.20 11.24 -10.91
N ARG A 371 -20.65 11.11 -9.71
CA ARG A 371 -21.30 11.55 -8.46
C ARG A 371 -20.38 12.41 -7.62
N GLY A 372 -20.88 13.51 -7.07
CA GLY A 372 -20.12 14.25 -6.06
C GLY A 372 -19.99 13.40 -4.78
N GLY A 373 -21.11 12.92 -4.23
CA GLY A 373 -21.11 11.96 -3.12
C GLY A 373 -22.23 10.93 -3.21
N SER A 374 -22.01 9.71 -2.72
CA SER A 374 -23.04 8.65 -2.69
C SER A 374 -23.03 7.91 -1.35
N THR A 375 -24.21 7.72 -0.77
CA THR A 375 -24.41 6.90 0.43
C THR A 375 -25.80 6.28 0.42
N TYR A 376 -25.97 5.05 0.90
CA TYR A 376 -27.32 4.49 1.04
C TYR A 376 -27.97 4.87 2.38
N TYR A 377 -27.15 4.96 3.44
CA TYR A 377 -27.58 5.17 4.82
C TYR A 377 -26.90 6.41 5.42
N GLY A 378 -27.19 7.57 4.85
CA GLY A 378 -26.66 8.86 5.27
C GLY A 378 -27.08 10.00 4.35
N ASN A 379 -26.49 11.17 4.58
CA ASN A 379 -26.71 12.38 3.79
C ASN A 379 -25.65 12.54 2.71
N ALA A 380 -26.07 12.89 1.48
CA ALA A 380 -25.17 13.19 0.36
C ALA A 380 -25.24 14.68 -0.01
N ASN A 381 -25.02 15.58 0.95
CA ASN A 381 -25.23 17.02 0.80
C ASN A 381 -23.94 17.80 0.47
N ASN A 382 -24.13 19.00 -0.10
CA ASN A 382 -23.07 19.98 -0.40
C ASN A 382 -21.98 19.46 -1.34
N ASN A 383 -22.27 18.40 -2.07
CA ASN A 383 -21.36 17.86 -3.05
C ASN A 383 -21.40 18.70 -4.34
N ILE A 384 -20.27 18.75 -5.03
CA ILE A 384 -20.07 19.51 -6.25
C ILE A 384 -19.66 18.57 -7.36
N VAL A 385 -20.34 18.66 -8.51
CA VAL A 385 -19.82 18.13 -9.77
C VAL A 385 -19.77 19.24 -10.80
N GLU A 386 -18.57 19.47 -11.34
CA GLU A 386 -18.33 20.35 -12.48
C GLU A 386 -17.78 19.52 -13.64
N MET A 387 -18.55 19.45 -14.72
CA MET A 387 -18.17 18.73 -15.94
C MET A 387 -18.19 19.70 -17.12
N THR A 388 -17.00 19.94 -17.69
CA THR A 388 -16.75 20.88 -18.79
C THR A 388 -16.36 20.17 -20.09
N GLY A 389 -16.12 18.86 -20.06
CA GLY A 389 -15.81 18.00 -21.20
C GLY A 389 -16.20 16.53 -20.93
N GLY A 390 -16.01 15.67 -21.94
CA GLY A 390 -16.18 14.22 -21.83
C GLY A 390 -17.63 13.70 -21.92
N THR A 391 -17.79 12.40 -21.70
CA THR A 391 -19.09 11.71 -21.72
C THR A 391 -19.36 11.00 -20.39
N ALA A 392 -20.63 10.99 -19.97
CA ALA A 392 -21.14 10.16 -18.87
C ALA A 392 -22.28 9.29 -19.40
N GLY A 393 -22.13 7.96 -19.30
CA GLY A 393 -23.02 7.00 -19.96
C GLY A 393 -24.45 7.00 -19.43
N MET A 394 -24.65 7.03 -18.11
CA MET A 394 -25.98 7.10 -17.49
C MET A 394 -26.36 8.49 -17.01
N GLY A 395 -25.47 9.18 -16.28
CA GLY A 395 -25.86 10.42 -15.63
C GLY A 395 -24.78 11.07 -14.79
N VAL A 396 -25.08 12.31 -14.37
CA VAL A 396 -24.24 13.11 -13.49
C VAL A 396 -25.08 13.63 -12.35
N GLU A 397 -24.65 13.37 -11.13
CA GLU A 397 -25.39 13.65 -9.90
C GLU A 397 -24.51 14.44 -8.94
N GLY A 398 -25.03 15.53 -8.38
CA GLY A 398 -24.31 16.24 -7.32
C GLY A 398 -24.14 15.33 -6.09
N GLY A 399 -25.20 14.63 -5.68
CA GLY A 399 -25.11 13.57 -4.67
C GLY A 399 -26.31 12.63 -4.71
N GLU A 400 -26.12 11.41 -4.18
CA GLU A 400 -27.10 10.32 -4.20
C GLU A 400 -27.30 9.78 -2.77
N SER A 401 -28.56 9.70 -2.33
CA SER A 401 -28.93 9.07 -1.06
C SER A 401 -30.10 8.09 -1.23
N GLY A 402 -29.98 6.91 -0.63
CA GLY A 402 -30.92 5.79 -0.81
C GLY A 402 -32.13 5.75 0.14
N ALA A 403 -32.17 6.58 1.19
CA ALA A 403 -33.27 6.60 2.17
C ALA A 403 -33.99 7.95 2.18
N ASP A 404 -35.33 7.91 2.22
CA ASP A 404 -36.25 9.05 2.33
C ASP A 404 -35.92 9.93 3.55
N LEU A 405 -35.03 10.92 3.43
CA LEU A 405 -34.98 12.07 4.34
C LEU A 405 -34.07 13.20 3.83
N LEU A 406 -34.66 14.40 3.76
CA LEU A 406 -34.08 15.75 3.59
C LEU A 406 -33.72 16.25 2.18
N ILE A 407 -34.02 17.55 2.01
CA ILE A 407 -33.73 18.38 0.84
C ILE A 407 -32.23 18.35 0.58
N GLN A 408 -31.83 17.82 -0.58
CA GLN A 408 -30.44 17.82 -1.01
C GLN A 408 -30.02 19.21 -1.49
N THR A 409 -28.97 19.77 -0.88
CA THR A 409 -28.34 21.02 -1.33
C THR A 409 -27.09 20.72 -2.15
N ASN A 410 -27.27 20.06 -3.29
CA ASN A 410 -26.18 19.73 -4.20
C ASN A 410 -26.09 20.73 -5.36
N LYS A 411 -24.86 21.02 -5.81
CA LYS A 411 -24.63 21.89 -6.96
C LYS A 411 -24.13 21.06 -8.13
N TYR A 412 -24.77 21.24 -9.28
CA TYR A 412 -24.36 20.66 -10.54
C TYR A 412 -24.28 21.75 -11.61
N HIS A 413 -23.14 21.81 -12.28
CA HIS A 413 -22.96 22.63 -13.47
C HIS A 413 -22.37 21.79 -14.59
N LYS A 414 -23.13 21.65 -15.69
CA LYS A 414 -22.62 21.18 -16.97
C LYS A 414 -22.62 22.35 -17.94
N LYS A 415 -21.44 22.78 -18.38
CA LYS A 415 -21.33 23.65 -19.54
C LYS A 415 -21.36 22.75 -20.78
N ILE A 416 -22.38 22.95 -21.63
CA ILE A 416 -22.51 22.29 -22.94
C ILE A 416 -21.62 23.01 -23.93
#